data_AF-A0A183NFI5-F1
#
_entry.id   AF-A0A183NFI5-F1
#
_cell.length_a   1.000
_cell.length_b   1.000
_cell.length_c   1.000
_cell.angle_alpha   90.00
_cell.angle_beta   90.00
_cell.angle_gamma   90.00
#
_symmetry.space_group_name_H-M   'P 1'
#
loop_
_entity.id
_entity.type
_entity.pdbx_description
1 polymer ?
#
loop_
_entity_poly.entity_id
_entity_poly.type
_entity_poly.pdbx_seq_one_letter_code
_entity_poly.pdbx_strand_id
1 'polypeptide(L)'
;MTQSYVVMTPFTLGNMKIIRFERTHNLDESMVHHVAGGQHSGIIINKECKLKMEPMDVPEMQLQFTCIMFNNRTSETHAENRCLKFWFSKSAQQFDRLDESYDFFRELIDPDAFPRDYVGFLKKVLKLMHGNRYLRLRRVDLDIIPLDKLEQESLVPGK
;
A
#
# COMPACT_ATOMS: atom_id res chain seq x y z
N MET A 1 15.79 -18.33 15.57
CA MET A 1 15.33 -16.98 15.16
C MET A 1 14.02 -17.17 14.43
N THR A 2 12.94 -16.52 14.87
CA THR A 2 11.65 -16.56 14.16
C THR A 2 11.77 -15.75 12.86
N GLN A 3 11.56 -16.40 11.72
CA GLN A 3 11.58 -15.73 10.41
C GLN A 3 10.49 -14.65 10.37
N SER A 4 10.83 -13.43 9.93
CA SER A 4 9.87 -12.34 9.72
C SER A 4 9.50 -12.31 8.24
N TYR A 5 8.20 -12.25 7.96
CA TYR A 5 7.67 -12.16 6.60
C TYR A 5 7.04 -10.79 6.37
N VAL A 6 7.09 -10.33 5.13
CA VAL A 6 6.24 -9.24 4.64
C VAL A 6 5.09 -9.84 3.85
N VAL A 7 3.89 -9.66 4.35
CA VAL A 7 2.67 -10.24 3.78
C VAL A 7 1.86 -9.16 3.09
N MET A 8 1.50 -9.37 1.83
CA MET A 8 0.53 -8.55 1.10
C MET A 8 -0.83 -9.25 1.08
N THR A 9 -1.87 -8.59 1.57
CA THR A 9 -3.24 -9.11 1.56
C THR A 9 -4.19 -8.10 0.91
N PRO A 10 -4.83 -8.44 -0.23
CA PRO A 10 -5.86 -7.60 -0.81
C PRO A 10 -7.22 -7.81 -0.15
N PHE A 11 -7.95 -6.72 0.07
CA PHE A 11 -9.31 -6.69 0.56
C PHE A 11 -10.21 -5.85 -0.34
N THR A 12 -11.48 -6.24 -0.42
CA THR A 12 -12.54 -5.43 -1.05
C THR A 12 -13.54 -4.94 0.00
N LEU A 13 -13.82 -3.64 -0.02
CA LEU A 13 -14.86 -3.01 0.79
C LEU A 13 -15.69 -2.05 -0.08
N GLY A 14 -16.87 -2.51 -0.54
CA GLY A 14 -17.69 -1.73 -1.46
C GLY A 14 -16.96 -1.46 -2.78
N ASN A 15 -16.82 -0.19 -3.16
CA ASN A 15 -16.06 0.27 -4.33
C ASN A 15 -14.55 0.49 -4.04
N MET A 16 -14.13 0.39 -2.77
CA MET A 16 -12.75 0.59 -2.36
C MET A 16 -11.98 -0.74 -2.34
N LYS A 17 -10.74 -0.70 -2.82
CA LYS A 17 -9.76 -1.78 -2.60
C LYS A 17 -8.81 -1.36 -1.50
N ILE A 18 -8.53 -2.25 -0.55
CA ILE A 18 -7.49 -2.04 0.45
C ILE A 18 -6.41 -3.08 0.22
N ILE A 19 -5.17 -2.66 0.05
CA ILE A 19 -4.03 -3.57 0.02
C ILE A 19 -3.23 -3.39 1.30
N ARG A 20 -3.22 -4.41 2.15
CA ARG A 20 -2.42 -4.42 3.38
C ARG A 20 -1.06 -5.02 3.11
N PHE A 21 -0.04 -4.37 3.63
CA PHE A 21 1.33 -4.85 3.69
C PHE A 21 1.72 -4.90 5.16
N GLU A 22 2.07 -6.05 5.69
CA GLU A 22 2.39 -6.19 7.11
C GLU A 22 3.58 -7.11 7.38
N ARG A 23 4.35 -6.76 8.42
CA ARG A 23 5.40 -7.62 8.96
C ARG A 23 4.80 -8.56 10.00
N THR A 24 4.95 -9.86 9.79
CA THR A 24 4.45 -10.87 10.74
C THR A 24 5.38 -12.08 10.84
N HIS A 25 5.35 -12.75 11.97
CA HIS A 25 5.98 -14.05 12.19
C HIS A 25 4.96 -15.19 12.10
N ASN A 26 3.66 -14.87 12.10
CA ASN A 26 2.58 -15.83 12.10
C ASN A 26 1.88 -15.74 10.74
N LEU A 27 2.09 -16.76 9.91
CA LEU A 27 1.40 -16.91 8.63
C LEU A 27 0.16 -17.76 8.81
N ASP A 28 -0.94 -17.34 8.19
CA ASP A 28 -2.08 -18.21 7.95
C ASP A 28 -1.85 -18.93 6.62
N GLU A 29 -1.36 -20.17 6.67
CA GLU A 29 -1.03 -20.97 5.48
C GLU A 29 -2.24 -21.17 4.56
N SER A 30 -3.47 -21.15 5.09
CA SER A 30 -4.68 -21.31 4.29
C SER A 30 -4.94 -20.12 3.34
N MET A 31 -4.42 -18.95 3.71
CA MET A 31 -4.53 -17.70 2.96
C MET A 31 -3.42 -17.52 1.93
N VAL A 32 -2.31 -18.24 2.04
CA VAL A 32 -1.16 -18.08 1.14
C VAL A 32 -1.57 -18.42 -0.29
N HIS A 33 -1.39 -17.45 -1.19
CA HIS A 33 -1.55 -17.63 -2.63
C HIS A 33 -0.19 -17.82 -3.31
N HIS A 34 0.83 -17.11 -2.85
CA HIS A 34 2.17 -17.17 -3.42
C HIS A 34 3.25 -16.90 -2.36
N VAL A 35 4.35 -17.63 -2.45
CA VAL A 35 5.57 -17.43 -1.65
C VAL A 35 6.68 -17.03 -2.61
N ALA A 36 7.25 -15.84 -2.40
CA ALA A 36 8.33 -15.36 -3.25
C ALA A 36 9.66 -16.06 -2.92
N GLY A 37 10.48 -16.34 -3.93
CA GLY A 37 11.79 -16.98 -3.80
C GLY A 37 12.97 -16.05 -4.13
N GLY A 38 14.19 -16.59 -4.02
CA GLY A 38 15.43 -15.88 -4.36
C GLY A 38 15.62 -14.60 -3.55
N GLN A 39 15.98 -13.50 -4.21
CA GLN A 39 16.16 -12.19 -3.58
C GLN A 39 14.88 -11.61 -2.94
N HIS A 40 13.71 -12.17 -3.24
CA HIS A 40 12.41 -11.77 -2.69
C HIS A 40 11.93 -12.70 -1.56
N SER A 41 12.78 -13.63 -1.13
CA SER A 41 12.46 -14.54 -0.03
C SER A 41 12.02 -13.76 1.21
N GLY A 42 10.94 -14.23 1.84
CA GLY A 42 10.29 -13.54 2.97
C GLY A 42 9.10 -12.68 2.56
N ILE A 43 8.81 -12.50 1.26
CA ILE A 43 7.55 -11.91 0.80
C ILE A 43 6.50 -13.00 0.59
N ILE A 44 5.30 -12.77 1.12
CA ILE A 44 4.14 -13.64 1.01
C ILE A 44 2.98 -12.84 0.39
N ILE A 45 2.28 -13.44 -0.56
CA ILE A 45 1.04 -12.87 -1.12
C ILE A 45 -0.11 -13.76 -0.70
N ASN A 46 -1.10 -13.16 -0.03
CA ASN A 46 -2.33 -13.85 0.35
C ASN A 46 -3.40 -13.74 -0.75
N LYS A 47 -4.37 -14.67 -0.69
CA LYS A 47 -5.62 -14.62 -1.44
C LYS A 47 -6.40 -13.36 -1.04
N GLU A 48 -7.18 -12.84 -1.98
CA GLU A 48 -8.14 -11.78 -1.68
C GLU A 48 -9.21 -12.29 -0.72
N CYS A 49 -9.56 -11.46 0.27
CA CYS A 49 -10.64 -11.77 1.19
C CYS A 49 -11.49 -10.54 1.53
N LYS A 50 -12.68 -10.78 2.09
CA LYS A 50 -13.53 -9.71 2.61
C LYS A 50 -12.93 -9.20 3.92
N LEU A 51 -12.82 -7.88 4.05
CA LEU A 51 -12.37 -7.28 5.30
C LEU A 51 -13.38 -7.63 6.40
N LYS A 52 -12.94 -8.37 7.43
CA LYS A 52 -13.74 -8.53 8.65
C LYS A 52 -13.69 -7.20 9.40
N MET A 53 -14.85 -6.58 9.66
CA MET A 53 -14.97 -5.36 10.45
C MET A 53 -14.80 -5.67 11.95
N GLU A 54 -13.66 -6.27 12.31
CA GLU A 54 -13.15 -6.23 13.67
C GLU A 54 -12.74 -4.78 13.96
N PRO A 55 -12.75 -4.31 15.23
CA PRO A 55 -12.24 -2.98 15.57
C PRO A 55 -10.79 -2.85 15.09
N MET A 56 -10.61 -2.20 13.95
CA MET A 56 -9.30 -2.03 13.35
C MET A 56 -8.54 -0.98 14.16
N ASP A 57 -7.35 -1.37 14.58
CA ASP A 57 -6.36 -0.49 15.18
C ASP A 57 -6.24 0.80 14.35
N VAL A 58 -6.30 1.97 15.00
CA VAL A 58 -6.32 3.28 14.32
C VAL A 58 -4.95 3.56 13.69
N PRO A 59 -4.86 4.03 12.44
CA PRO A 59 -3.56 4.39 11.86
C PRO A 59 -2.92 5.54 12.64
N GLU A 60 -1.60 5.45 12.83
CA GLU A 60 -0.84 6.44 13.60
C GLU A 60 -0.41 7.61 12.71
N MET A 61 -0.22 7.37 11.42
CA MET A 61 0.02 8.39 10.40
C MET A 61 -0.79 8.06 9.14
N GLN A 62 -1.14 9.10 8.37
CA GLN A 62 -1.84 8.96 7.10
C GLN A 62 -1.35 10.01 6.09
N LEU A 63 -1.15 9.60 4.85
CA LEU A 63 -0.83 10.46 3.71
C LEU A 63 -1.71 10.07 2.52
N GLN A 64 -2.16 11.05 1.73
CA GLN A 64 -3.02 10.79 0.59
C GLN A 64 -2.61 11.61 -0.63
N PHE A 65 -2.89 11.07 -1.81
CA PHE A 65 -2.67 11.74 -3.08
C PHE A 65 -3.62 11.18 -4.13
N THR A 66 -3.86 11.95 -5.18
CA THR A 66 -4.70 11.55 -6.31
C THR A 66 -3.84 11.08 -7.47
N CYS A 67 -4.15 9.91 -8.01
CA CYS A 67 -3.55 9.40 -9.24
C CYS A 67 -4.50 9.62 -10.40
N ILE A 68 -4.02 10.28 -11.45
CA ILE A 68 -4.71 10.40 -12.74
C ILE A 68 -3.96 9.50 -13.72
N MET A 69 -4.66 8.54 -14.30
CA MET A 69 -4.11 7.53 -15.20
C MET A 69 -4.82 7.59 -16.53
N PHE A 70 -4.05 7.60 -17.61
CA PHE A 70 -4.59 7.54 -18.97
C PHE A 70 -4.40 6.13 -19.53
N ASN A 71 -5.50 5.53 -19.98
CA ASN A 71 -5.48 4.22 -20.60
C ASN A 71 -5.29 4.36 -22.11
N ASN A 72 -4.08 4.12 -22.59
CA ASN A 72 -3.75 4.20 -24.03
C ASN A 72 -4.62 3.28 -24.91
N ARG A 73 -5.21 2.20 -24.37
CA ARG A 73 -6.02 1.26 -25.14
C ARG A 73 -7.46 1.74 -25.31
N THR A 74 -8.06 2.33 -24.28
CA THR A 74 -9.46 2.81 -24.32
C THR A 74 -9.55 4.31 -24.60
N SER A 75 -8.43 5.04 -24.55
CA SER A 75 -8.37 6.51 -24.58
C SER A 75 -9.18 7.17 -23.45
N GLU A 76 -9.40 6.45 -22.35
CA GLU A 76 -10.11 6.95 -21.18
C GLU A 76 -9.12 7.40 -20.11
N THR A 77 -9.47 8.48 -19.43
CA THR A 77 -8.81 8.90 -18.19
C THR A 77 -9.57 8.31 -17.02
N HIS A 78 -8.83 7.79 -16.04
CA HIS A 78 -9.35 7.35 -14.76
C HIS A 78 -8.61 8.10 -13.66
N ALA A 79 -9.30 8.52 -12.61
CA ALA A 79 -8.65 9.02 -11.42
C ALA A 79 -9.11 8.30 -10.16
N GLU A 80 -8.20 8.21 -9.20
CA GLU A 80 -8.44 7.57 -7.91
C GLU A 80 -7.66 8.29 -6.81
N ASN A 81 -8.20 8.26 -5.60
CA ASN A 81 -7.48 8.64 -4.41
C ASN A 81 -6.75 7.41 -3.85
N ARG A 82 -5.47 7.60 -3.56
CA ARG A 82 -4.63 6.64 -2.85
C ARG A 82 -4.34 7.18 -1.47
N CYS A 83 -4.76 6.45 -0.44
CA CYS A 83 -4.52 6.79 0.95
C CYS A 83 -3.63 5.74 1.59
N LEU A 84 -2.44 6.16 2.02
CA LEU A 84 -1.47 5.35 2.75
C LEU A 84 -1.67 5.58 4.24
N LYS A 85 -1.92 4.49 4.96
CA LYS A 85 -2.12 4.46 6.40
C LYS A 85 -1.00 3.66 7.03
N PHE A 86 -0.39 4.20 8.08
CA PHE A 86 0.83 3.64 8.66
C PHE A 86 0.61 3.24 10.12
N TRP A 87 1.14 2.07 10.47
CA TRP A 87 1.24 1.59 11.84
C TRP A 87 2.68 1.18 12.13
N PHE A 88 3.15 1.60 13.29
CA PHE A 88 4.51 1.40 13.74
C PHE A 88 4.58 0.44 14.92
N SER A 89 5.80 -0.01 15.24
CA SER A 89 6.07 -0.76 16.47
C SER A 89 5.74 0.10 17.70
N LYS A 90 5.34 -0.55 18.79
CA LYS A 90 5.00 0.13 20.05
C LYS A 90 6.15 0.98 20.62
N SER A 91 7.38 0.68 20.24
CA SER A 91 8.59 1.41 20.64
C SER A 91 8.85 2.69 19.84
N ALA A 92 8.19 2.89 18.70
CA ALA A 92 8.43 4.07 17.86
C ALA A 92 7.90 5.33 18.53
N GLN A 93 8.73 6.38 18.63
CA GLN A 93 8.30 7.67 19.17
C GLN A 93 7.53 8.46 18.11
N GLN A 94 6.75 9.47 18.53
CA GLN A 94 5.93 10.25 17.61
C GLN A 94 6.75 10.89 16.48
N PHE A 95 7.92 11.46 16.79
CA PHE A 95 8.81 12.04 15.79
C PHE A 95 9.35 10.99 14.81
N ASP A 96 9.73 9.80 15.29
CA ASP A 96 10.15 8.70 14.39
C ASP A 96 9.03 8.30 13.42
N ARG A 97 7.78 8.24 13.89
CA ARG A 97 6.61 7.89 13.06
C ARG A 97 6.39 8.92 11.96
N LEU A 98 6.50 10.20 12.31
CA LEU A 98 6.40 11.31 11.38
C LEU A 98 7.49 11.20 10.32
N ASP A 99 8.76 11.22 10.72
CA ASP A 99 9.90 11.21 9.81
C ASP A 99 9.88 9.97 8.90
N GLU A 100 9.65 8.79 9.47
CA GLU A 100 9.67 7.53 8.72
C GLU A 100 8.50 7.42 7.73
N SER A 101 7.29 7.88 8.08
CA SER A 101 6.14 7.90 7.14
C SER A 101 6.37 8.87 5.97
N TYR A 102 6.93 10.06 6.25
CA TYR A 102 7.27 11.03 5.20
C TYR A 102 8.42 10.55 4.31
N ASP A 103 9.45 9.94 4.87
CA ASP A 103 10.54 9.35 4.10
C ASP A 103 10.06 8.21 3.21
N PHE A 104 9.24 7.31 3.76
CA PHE A 104 8.62 6.22 3.00
C PHE A 104 7.80 6.76 1.84
N PHE A 105 6.96 7.76 2.09
CA PHE A 105 6.13 8.38 1.08
C PHE A 105 6.98 9.04 -0.01
N ARG A 106 7.96 9.86 0.36
CA ARG A 106 8.88 10.52 -0.59
C ARG A 106 9.58 9.51 -1.51
N GLU A 107 10.10 8.42 -0.96
CA GLU A 107 10.75 7.38 -1.77
C GLU A 107 9.74 6.67 -2.69
N LEU A 108 8.53 6.40 -2.21
CA LEU A 108 7.46 5.77 -2.98
C LEU A 108 7.03 6.63 -4.18
N ILE A 109 6.86 7.94 -3.97
CA ILE A 109 6.38 8.88 -4.98
C ILE A 109 7.50 9.65 -5.73
N ASP A 110 8.76 9.24 -5.58
CA ASP A 110 9.90 9.80 -6.31
C ASP A 110 9.60 9.88 -7.82
N PRO A 111 9.56 11.09 -8.43
CA PRO A 111 9.24 11.30 -9.84
C PRO A 111 10.13 10.51 -10.81
N ASP A 112 11.42 10.38 -10.50
CA ASP A 112 12.40 9.74 -11.39
C ASP A 112 12.23 8.20 -11.40
N ALA A 113 11.67 7.66 -10.31
CA ALA A 113 11.43 6.24 -10.11
C ALA A 113 9.95 5.92 -9.88
N PHE A 114 9.03 6.78 -10.37
CA PHE A 114 7.61 6.61 -10.10
C PHE A 114 7.02 5.46 -10.94
N PRO A 115 6.34 4.48 -10.32
CA PRO A 115 5.74 3.38 -11.07
C PRO A 115 4.59 3.86 -11.98
N ARG A 116 4.64 3.48 -13.26
CA ARG A 116 3.67 3.91 -14.28
C ARG A 116 2.41 3.05 -14.36
N ASP A 117 2.34 2.00 -13.56
CA ASP A 117 1.20 1.09 -13.48
C ASP A 117 0.96 0.62 -12.04
N TYR A 118 -0.21 0.03 -11.81
CA TYR A 118 -0.62 -0.49 -10.49
C TYR A 118 0.33 -1.55 -9.94
N VAL A 119 0.76 -2.49 -10.77
CA VAL A 119 1.59 -3.61 -10.33
C VAL A 119 2.96 -3.12 -9.87
N GLY A 120 3.57 -2.20 -10.62
CA GLY A 120 4.79 -1.52 -10.26
C GLY A 120 4.64 -0.73 -8.96
N PHE A 121 3.50 -0.06 -8.75
CA PHE A 121 3.24 0.66 -7.51
C PHE A 121 3.19 -0.27 -6.30
N LEU A 122 2.39 -1.35 -6.38
CA LEU A 122 2.30 -2.34 -5.31
C LEU A 122 3.65 -3.04 -5.05
N LYS A 123 4.41 -3.34 -6.10
CA LYS A 123 5.77 -3.90 -5.99
C LYS A 123 6.72 -2.93 -5.28
N LYS A 124 6.63 -1.62 -5.55
CA LYS A 124 7.45 -0.62 -4.87
C LYS A 124 7.13 -0.54 -3.39
N VAL A 125 5.84 -0.53 -3.00
CA VAL A 125 5.42 -0.59 -1.59
C VAL A 125 5.94 -1.86 -0.91
N LEU A 126 5.80 -3.03 -1.56
CA LEU A 126 6.33 -4.31 -1.09
C LEU A 126 7.85 -4.26 -0.87
N LYS A 127 8.60 -3.69 -1.81
CA LYS A 127 10.06 -3.59 -1.72
C LYS A 127 10.49 -2.68 -0.56
N LEU A 128 9.82 -1.54 -0.38
CA LEU A 128 10.09 -0.65 0.75
C LEU A 128 9.80 -1.34 2.08
N MET A 129 8.68 -2.06 2.16
CA MET A 129 8.33 -2.88 3.33
C MET A 129 9.24 -4.09 3.52
N HIS A 130 9.83 -4.67 2.48
CA HIS A 130 10.75 -5.81 2.59
C HIS A 130 12.16 -5.38 2.98
N GLY A 131 12.57 -4.17 2.57
CA GLY A 131 13.87 -3.61 2.87
C GLY A 131 14.14 -3.35 4.36
N ASN A 132 15.41 -3.03 4.64
CA ASN A 132 15.94 -2.84 6.00
C ASN A 132 15.84 -1.39 6.51
N ARG A 133 15.28 -0.46 5.72
CA ARG A 133 15.21 0.97 6.08
C ARG A 133 14.04 1.27 7.03
N TYR A 134 12.89 0.67 6.78
CA TYR A 134 11.63 0.97 7.47
C TYR A 134 11.22 -0.19 8.40
N LEU A 135 12.07 -0.49 9.37
CA LEU A 135 11.89 -1.66 10.26
C LEU A 135 10.88 -1.41 11.39
N ARG A 136 10.66 -0.14 11.77
CA ARG A 136 9.62 0.22 12.76
C ARG A 136 8.24 0.17 12.16
N LEU A 137 8.13 0.38 10.84
CA LEU A 137 6.89 0.24 10.11
C LEU A 137 6.44 -1.23 10.08
N ARG A 138 5.40 -1.54 10.87
CA ARG A 138 4.86 -2.91 10.98
C ARG A 138 3.76 -3.16 9.97
N ARG A 139 3.04 -2.13 9.54
CA ARG A 139 1.94 -2.26 8.59
C ARG A 139 1.72 -0.97 7.81
N VAL A 140 1.42 -1.14 6.53
CA VAL A 140 0.88 -0.11 5.63
C VAL A 140 -0.40 -0.65 5.04
N ASP A 141 -1.49 0.10 5.14
CA ASP A 141 -2.67 -0.13 4.32
C ASP A 141 -2.69 0.93 3.21
N LEU A 142 -2.88 0.48 1.98
CA LEU A 142 -3.14 1.32 0.82
C LEU A 142 -4.61 1.20 0.46
N ASP A 143 -5.38 2.25 0.73
CA ASP A 143 -6.74 2.38 0.24
C ASP A 143 -6.70 2.97 -1.17
N ILE A 144 -7.42 2.34 -2.09
CA ILE A 144 -7.60 2.78 -3.47
C ILE A 144 -9.09 3.05 -3.66
N ILE A 145 -9.42 4.33 -3.85
CA ILE A 145 -10.79 4.83 -3.93
C ILE A 145 -10.98 5.45 -5.32
N PRO A 146 -11.70 4.78 -6.23
CA PRO A 146 -12.04 5.37 -7.52
C PRO A 146 -12.83 6.67 -7.33
N LEU A 147 -12.46 7.71 -8.06
CA LEU A 147 -13.23 8.95 -8.11
C LEU A 147 -14.43 8.78 -9.04
N ASP A 148 -15.53 9.45 -8.75
CA ASP A 148 -16.65 9.49 -9.69
C ASP A 148 -16.32 10.36 -10.92
N LYS A 149 -17.20 10.35 -11.94
CA LYS A 149 -16.96 11.12 -13.17
C LYS A 149 -16.87 12.64 -12.93
N LEU A 150 -17.68 13.18 -12.02
CA LEU A 150 -17.73 14.61 -11.75
C LEU A 150 -16.45 15.07 -11.06
N GLU A 151 -15.99 14.29 -10.07
CA GLU A 151 -14.72 14.50 -9.39
C GLU A 151 -13.54 14.41 -10.38
N GLN A 152 -13.56 13.43 -11.29
CA GLN A 152 -12.54 13.29 -12.35
C GLN A 152 -12.50 14.50 -13.29
N GLU A 153 -13.67 14.98 -13.74
CA GLU A 153 -13.77 16.14 -14.63
C GLU A 153 -13.23 17.41 -13.97
N SER A 154 -13.40 17.57 -12.66
CA SER A 154 -12.89 18.73 -11.90
C SER A 154 -11.35 18.78 -11.80
N LEU A 155 -10.67 17.63 -12.00
CA LEU A 155 -9.22 17.50 -11.89
C LEU A 155 -8.48 17.81 -13.20
N VAL A 156 -9.20 17.86 -14.33
CA VAL A 156 -8.61 18.25 -15.60
C VAL A 156 -8.60 19.78 -15.67
N PRO A 157 -7.43 20.45 -15.70
CA PRO A 157 -7.39 21.90 -15.89
C PRO A 157 -8.12 22.23 -17.20
N GLY A 158 -9.00 23.24 -17.16
CA GLY A 158 -9.84 23.63 -18.30
C GLY A 158 -9.03 23.71 -19.60
N LYS A 159 -9.56 23.10 -20.66
CA LYS A 159 -9.06 23.27 -22.02
C LYS A 159 -9.11 24.74 -22.44
#